data_AF-A0A9J6AT78-F1
#
_entry.id   AF-A0A9J6AT78-F1
#
_cell.length_a   1.000
_cell.length_b   1.000
_cell.length_c   1.000
_cell.angle_alpha   90.00
_cell.angle_beta   90.00
_cell.angle_gamma   90.00
#
_symmetry.space_group_name_H-M   'P 1'
#
loop_
_entity.id
_entity.type
_entity.pdbx_description
1 polymer ?
#
loop_
_entity_poly.entity_id
_entity_poly.type
_entity_poly.pdbx_seq_one_letter_code
_entity_poly.pdbx_strand_id
1 'polypeptide(L)'
;MGISMAFMAAMKGYKMVLIMPLCTSMERRPFGADLIVIDPTKGMEGTVKKAYELLESTPNVFMLQQFSNHVNTQLHFDTIGPEIWEETLGPHHITENGVGFKPDIPDMDLMEEHLHWKRSEGFPL
;
A
#
# COMPACT_ATOMS: atom_id res chain seq x y z
N MET A 1 4.76 -0.03 4.55
CA MET A 1 4.25 -1.26 3.91
C MET A 1 4.98 -2.53 4.34
N GLY A 2 6.30 -2.67 4.14
CA GLY A 2 7.01 -3.94 4.39
C GLY A 2 6.83 -4.51 5.81
N ILE A 3 6.85 -3.66 6.84
CA ILE A 3 6.65 -4.06 8.25
C ILE A 3 5.20 -4.54 8.48
N SER A 4 4.21 -3.73 8.08
CA SER A 4 2.79 -4.03 8.24
C SER A 4 2.40 -5.34 7.55
N MET A 5 2.94 -5.57 6.35
CA MET A 5 2.70 -6.80 5.60
C MET A 5 3.36 -8.01 6.26
N ALA A 6 4.59 -7.88 6.76
CA ALA A 6 5.26 -8.97 7.47
C ALA A 6 4.49 -9.37 8.73
N PHE A 7 3.96 -8.39 9.46
CA PHE A 7 3.08 -8.61 10.59
C PHE A 7 1.80 -9.36 10.18
N MET A 8 1.09 -8.90 9.15
CA MET A 8 -0.13 -9.56 8.66
C MET A 8 0.13 -10.98 8.13
N ALA A 9 1.24 -11.18 7.44
CA ALA A 9 1.65 -12.49 6.96
C ALA A 9 1.93 -13.45 8.13
N ALA A 10 2.68 -12.99 9.14
CA ALA A 10 2.94 -13.78 10.35
C ALA A 10 1.64 -14.14 11.08
N MET A 11 0.71 -13.19 11.25
CA MET A 11 -0.59 -13.45 11.89
C MET A 11 -1.45 -14.47 11.13
N LYS A 12 -1.44 -14.42 9.79
CA LYS A 12 -2.22 -15.31 8.94
C LYS A 12 -1.50 -16.61 8.57
N GLY A 13 -0.27 -16.82 9.05
CA GLY A 13 0.53 -18.00 8.78
C GLY A 13 1.11 -18.08 7.36
N TYR A 14 1.21 -16.95 6.66
CA TYR A 14 1.84 -16.88 5.34
C TYR A 14 3.35 -16.67 5.47
N LYS A 15 4.12 -17.37 4.63
CA LYS A 15 5.52 -17.01 4.40
C LYS A 15 5.57 -15.72 3.59
N MET A 16 6.37 -14.78 4.03
CA MET A 16 6.56 -13.51 3.34
C MET A 16 8.02 -13.30 2.99
N VAL A 17 8.26 -12.91 1.74
CA VAL A 17 9.55 -12.43 1.25
C VAL A 17 9.44 -10.94 0.96
N LEU A 18 10.33 -10.14 1.54
CA LEU A 18 10.46 -8.72 1.27
C LEU A 18 11.76 -8.46 0.52
N ILE A 19 11.69 -7.63 -0.52
CA ILE A 19 12.86 -7.21 -1.30
C ILE A 19 13.03 -5.71 -1.11
N MET A 20 14.24 -5.26 -0.78
CA MET A 20 14.54 -3.83 -0.63
C MET A 20 15.99 -3.50 -1.02
N PRO A 21 16.30 -2.26 -1.41
CA PRO A 21 17.67 -1.82 -1.60
C PRO A 21 18.42 -1.64 -0.26
N LEU A 22 19.73 -1.86 -0.25
CA LEU A 22 20.61 -1.81 0.93
C LEU A 22 20.67 -0.43 1.64
N CYS A 23 20.06 0.62 1.09
CA CYS A 23 20.05 1.97 1.66
C CYS A 23 18.99 2.18 2.78
N THR A 24 18.26 1.13 3.17
CA THR A 24 17.23 1.20 4.20
C THR A 24 17.81 0.97 5.60
N SER A 25 17.41 1.78 6.59
CA SER A 25 17.92 1.70 7.96
C SER A 25 17.63 0.33 8.60
N MET A 26 18.53 -0.15 9.46
CA MET A 26 18.38 -1.47 10.09
C MET A 26 17.14 -1.61 10.99
N GLU A 27 16.64 -0.50 11.52
CA GLU A 27 15.41 -0.44 12.30
C GLU A 27 14.16 -0.80 11.49
N ARG A 28 14.23 -0.75 10.15
CA ARG A 28 13.10 -1.03 9.25
C ARG A 28 13.05 -2.46 8.75
N ARG A 29 13.88 -3.36 9.29
CA ARG A 29 13.85 -4.78 8.94
C ARG A 29 12.55 -5.41 9.48
N PRO A 30 11.74 -6.05 8.63
CA PRO A 30 10.54 -6.73 9.09
C PRO A 30 10.91 -7.93 9.97
N PHE A 31 10.21 -8.08 11.10
CA PHE A 31 10.28 -9.30 11.89
C PHE A 31 9.37 -10.36 11.27
N GLY A 32 9.86 -11.60 11.14
CA GLY A 32 9.08 -12.73 10.65
C GLY A 32 8.90 -12.82 9.12
N ALA A 33 9.67 -12.05 8.35
CA ALA A 33 9.71 -12.16 6.89
C ALA A 33 11.15 -12.38 6.40
N ASP A 34 11.30 -13.16 5.33
CA ASP A 34 12.57 -13.34 4.65
C ASP A 34 12.94 -12.06 3.91
N LEU A 35 14.17 -11.57 4.11
CA LEU A 35 14.63 -10.30 3.55
C LEU A 35 15.69 -10.54 2.47
N ILE A 36 15.38 -10.14 1.24
CA ILE A 36 16.32 -10.09 0.13
C ILE A 36 16.77 -8.65 -0.05
N VAL A 37 18.07 -8.41 0.14
CA VAL A 37 18.66 -7.09 -0.04
C VAL A 37 19.33 -7.01 -1.41
N ILE A 38 19.05 -5.94 -2.16
CA ILE A 38 19.65 -5.70 -3.47
C ILE A 38 20.57 -4.48 -3.46
N ASP A 39 21.39 -4.38 -4.51
CA ASP A 39 22.26 -3.24 -4.77
C ASP A 39 21.45 -1.92 -4.76
N PRO A 40 21.84 -0.92 -3.93
CA PRO A 40 21.14 0.35 -3.82
C PRO A 40 21.11 1.14 -5.13
N THR A 41 22.10 0.95 -6.02
CA THR A 41 22.17 1.64 -7.32
C THR A 41 21.02 1.27 -8.26
N LYS A 42 20.39 0.11 -8.04
CA LYS A 42 19.25 -0.36 -8.85
C LYS A 42 17.91 0.21 -8.38
N GLY A 43 17.86 0.84 -7.22
CA GLY A 43 16.67 1.50 -6.67
C GLY A 43 15.41 0.63 -6.65
N MET A 44 14.25 1.28 -6.82
CA MET A 44 12.94 0.62 -6.81
C MET A 44 12.70 -0.24 -8.06
N GLU A 45 13.20 0.17 -9.23
CA GLU A 45 13.07 -0.61 -10.46
C GLU A 45 13.75 -1.98 -10.34
N GLY A 46 14.97 -2.02 -9.80
CA GLY A 46 15.66 -3.27 -9.50
C GLY A 46 14.93 -4.12 -8.47
N THR A 47 14.27 -3.49 -7.50
CA THR A 47 13.47 -4.19 -6.48
C THR A 47 12.28 -4.89 -7.11
N VAL A 48 11.56 -4.19 -7.99
CA VAL A 48 10.41 -4.73 -8.71
C VAL A 48 10.84 -5.84 -9.67
N LYS A 49 11.91 -5.62 -10.45
CA LYS A 49 12.45 -6.65 -11.35
C LYS A 49 12.79 -7.94 -10.58
N LYS A 50 13.46 -7.82 -9.43
CA LYS A 50 13.83 -8.99 -8.63
C LYS A 50 12.60 -9.72 -8.06
N ALA A 51 11.54 -8.98 -7.74
CA ALA A 51 10.28 -9.58 -7.29
C ALA A 51 9.61 -10.41 -8.41
N TYR A 52 9.63 -9.93 -9.65
CA TYR A 52 9.14 -10.70 -10.80
C TYR A 52 10.00 -11.93 -11.09
N GLU A 53 11.33 -11.83 -11.04
CA GLU A 53 12.21 -13.00 -11.16
C GLU A 53 11.88 -14.08 -10.11
N LEU A 54 11.58 -13.67 -8.87
CA LEU A 54 11.21 -14.59 -7.80
C LEU A 54 9.83 -15.21 -8.04
N LEU A 55 8.87 -14.42 -8.53
CA LEU A 55 7.53 -14.87 -8.88
C LEU A 55 7.56 -15.95 -9.98
N GLU A 56 8.40 -15.77 -11.00
CA GLU A 56 8.55 -16.73 -12.11
C GLU A 56 9.27 -18.02 -11.69
N SER A 57 10.23 -17.91 -10.77
CA SER A 57 11.08 -19.05 -10.36
C SER A 57 10.53 -19.84 -9.17
N THR A 58 9.52 -19.33 -8.47
CA THR A 58 9.01 -19.96 -7.24
C THR A 58 7.55 -20.37 -7.40
N PRO A 59 7.23 -21.68 -7.31
CA PRO A 59 5.84 -22.12 -7.35
C PRO A 59 5.08 -21.64 -6.09
N ASN A 60 3.78 -21.38 -6.24
CA ASN A 60 2.88 -20.98 -5.16
C ASN A 60 3.27 -19.65 -4.46
N VAL A 61 3.74 -18.68 -5.25
CA VAL A 61 4.02 -17.31 -4.79
C VAL A 61 2.99 -16.35 -5.37
N PHE A 62 2.63 -15.35 -4.56
CA PHE A 62 1.74 -14.27 -4.96
C PHE A 62 2.38 -12.92 -4.66
N MET A 63 2.35 -12.01 -5.64
CA MET A 63 2.87 -10.65 -5.50
C MET A 63 1.70 -9.68 -5.31
N LEU A 64 1.70 -8.93 -4.20
CA LEU A 64 0.59 -8.02 -3.83
C LEU A 64 0.51 -6.74 -4.67
N GLN A 65 1.63 -6.37 -5.30
CA GLN A 65 1.76 -5.22 -6.21
C GLN A 65 1.12 -3.91 -5.70
N GLN A 66 1.56 -3.39 -4.55
CA GLN A 66 0.98 -2.19 -3.88
C GLN A 66 0.77 -0.95 -4.79
N PHE A 67 1.57 -0.82 -5.85
CA PHE A 67 1.50 0.32 -6.77
C PHE A 67 0.47 0.13 -7.89
N SER A 68 0.12 -1.09 -8.28
CA SER A 68 -0.89 -1.35 -9.31
C SER A 68 -2.21 -1.87 -8.73
N ASN A 69 -2.18 -2.42 -7.52
CA ASN A 69 -3.36 -2.99 -6.88
C ASN A 69 -4.36 -1.90 -6.48
N HIS A 70 -5.52 -1.90 -7.15
CA HIS A 70 -6.58 -0.91 -6.93
C HIS A 70 -7.18 -0.98 -5.52
N VAL A 71 -7.10 -2.14 -4.86
CA VAL A 71 -7.58 -2.33 -3.48
C VAL A 71 -6.84 -1.41 -2.49
N ASN A 72 -5.57 -1.09 -2.76
CA ASN A 72 -4.80 -0.16 -1.92
C ASN A 72 -5.46 1.23 -1.92
N THR A 73 -5.78 1.77 -3.10
CA THR A 73 -6.48 3.05 -3.25
C THR A 73 -7.89 2.98 -2.69
N GLN A 74 -8.64 1.93 -3.03
CA GLN A 74 -10.03 1.78 -2.61
C GLN A 74 -10.19 1.73 -1.08
N LEU A 75 -9.32 1.03 -0.37
CA LEU A 75 -9.37 0.98 1.09
C LEU A 75 -9.22 2.35 1.74
N HIS A 76 -8.37 3.22 1.19
CA HIS A 76 -8.25 4.59 1.67
C HIS A 76 -9.54 5.40 1.47
N PHE A 77 -10.18 5.28 0.30
CA PHE A 77 -11.49 5.90 0.04
C PHE A 77 -12.61 5.32 0.92
N ASP A 78 -12.56 4.04 1.24
CA ASP A 78 -13.64 3.38 1.99
C ASP A 78 -13.51 3.55 3.51
N THR A 79 -12.33 3.90 4.03
CA THR A 79 -12.06 3.94 5.49
C THR A 79 -11.46 5.27 5.94
N ILE A 80 -10.24 5.58 5.50
CA ILE A 80 -9.50 6.77 5.93
C ILE A 80 -10.16 8.07 5.42
N GLY A 81 -10.72 8.06 4.21
CA GLY A 81 -11.45 9.20 3.66
C GLY A 81 -12.65 9.61 4.52
N PRO A 82 -13.58 8.68 4.84
CA PRO A 82 -14.73 8.97 5.70
C PRO A 82 -14.31 9.39 7.10
N GLU A 83 -13.32 8.71 7.71
CA GLU A 83 -12.79 9.05 9.03
C GLU A 83 -12.30 10.50 9.08
N ILE A 84 -11.47 10.90 8.11
CA ILE A 84 -10.98 12.29 8.02
C ILE A 84 -12.16 13.24 7.84
N TRP A 85 -13.08 12.96 6.91
CA TRP A 85 -14.22 13.83 6.62
C TRP A 85 -15.12 14.08 7.83
N GLU A 86 -15.43 13.02 8.59
CA GLU A 86 -16.24 13.11 9.81
C GLU A 86 -15.51 13.88 10.92
N GLU A 87 -14.21 13.62 11.10
CA GLU A 87 -13.40 14.30 12.11
C GLU A 87 -13.16 15.78 11.80
N THR A 88 -13.11 16.16 10.51
CA THR A 88 -12.84 17.55 10.09
C THR A 88 -14.09 18.38 9.81
N LEU A 89 -15.30 17.82 9.95
CA LEU A 89 -16.59 18.49 9.68
C LEU A 89 -16.69 19.08 8.25
N GLY A 90 -16.05 18.45 7.27
CA GLY A 90 -16.08 18.87 5.86
C GLY A 90 -14.71 19.03 5.19
N PRO A 91 -14.67 19.53 3.94
CA PRO A 91 -13.47 19.48 3.12
C PRO A 91 -12.41 20.47 3.63
N HIS A 92 -11.28 19.95 4.04
CA HIS A 92 -10.03 20.71 4.10
C HIS A 92 -9.26 20.53 2.79
N HIS A 93 -8.59 21.59 2.33
CA HIS A 93 -7.62 21.53 1.24
C HIS A 93 -6.37 20.76 1.72
N ILE A 94 -6.45 19.43 1.76
CA ILE A 94 -5.28 18.55 1.96
C ILE A 94 -4.60 18.40 0.60
N THR A 95 -3.85 19.42 0.20
CA THR A 95 -2.96 19.33 -0.95
C THR A 95 -1.65 18.75 -0.45
N GLU A 96 -1.22 17.61 -0.98
CA GLU A 96 0.10 16.99 -0.80
C GLU A 96 0.27 16.01 0.38
N ASN A 97 -0.19 14.77 0.19
CA ASN A 97 0.31 13.61 0.96
C ASN A 97 1.52 12.99 0.23
N GLY A 98 2.59 12.73 0.98
CA GLY A 98 3.96 12.59 0.46
C GLY A 98 4.24 11.51 -0.60
N VAL A 99 5.40 11.68 -1.26
CA VAL A 99 5.95 10.88 -2.37
C VAL A 99 6.08 9.39 -1.99
N GLY A 100 5.01 8.64 -2.20
CA GLY A 100 4.88 7.24 -1.77
C GLY A 100 3.43 6.79 -1.75
N PHE A 101 2.51 7.73 -1.52
CA PHE A 101 1.09 7.61 -1.80
C PHE A 101 0.84 8.06 -3.24
N LYS A 102 -0.01 7.34 -3.99
CA LYS A 102 -0.44 7.81 -5.31
C LYS A 102 -1.17 9.17 -5.17
N PRO A 103 -1.14 10.03 -6.20
CA PRO A 103 -1.88 11.30 -6.20
C PRO A 103 -3.37 11.12 -5.90
N ASP A 104 -3.95 9.98 -6.27
CA ASP A 104 -5.40 9.74 -6.27
C ASP A 104 -5.96 9.24 -4.92
N ILE A 105 -5.21 9.27 -3.81
CA ILE A 105 -5.55 8.49 -2.59
C ILE A 105 -6.21 9.31 -1.46
N PRO A 106 -6.13 10.66 -1.47
CA PRO A 106 -7.30 11.41 -1.01
C PRO A 106 -7.42 12.73 -1.76
N ASP A 107 -7.91 12.69 -2.99
CA ASP A 107 -8.54 13.88 -3.55
C ASP A 107 -9.92 14.00 -2.90
N MET A 108 -10.13 15.07 -2.13
CA MET A 108 -11.38 15.28 -1.42
C MET A 108 -12.55 15.48 -2.39
N ASP A 109 -12.28 15.95 -3.61
CA ASP A 109 -13.30 16.12 -4.64
C ASP A 109 -13.75 14.74 -5.18
N LEU A 110 -12.80 13.81 -5.39
CA LEU A 110 -13.12 12.41 -5.73
C LEU A 110 -13.79 11.67 -4.57
N MET A 111 -13.46 12.04 -3.32
CA MET A 111 -14.09 11.48 -2.13
C MET A 111 -15.54 11.92 -1.99
N GLU A 112 -15.84 13.20 -2.24
CA GLU A 112 -17.21 13.69 -2.32
C GLU A 112 -18.00 12.92 -3.39
N GLU A 113 -17.45 12.77 -4.60
CA GLU A 113 -18.10 12.01 -5.68
C GLU A 113 -18.39 10.55 -5.26
N HIS A 114 -17.43 9.86 -4.63
CA HIS A 114 -17.61 8.49 -4.14
C HIS A 114 -18.64 8.37 -3.02
N LEU A 115 -18.67 9.30 -2.07
CA LEU A 115 -19.69 9.33 -1.01
C LEU A 115 -21.08 9.64 -1.57
N HIS A 116 -21.17 10.56 -2.53
CA HIS A 116 -22.41 10.84 -3.24
C HIS A 116 -22.91 9.61 -3.99
N TRP A 117 -22.02 8.87 -4.68
CA TRP A 117 -22.33 7.62 -5.35
C TRP A 117 -22.79 6.52 -4.37
N LYS A 118 -22.07 6.29 -3.27
CA LYS A 118 -22.48 5.31 -2.24
C LYS A 118 -23.87 5.64 -1.67
N ARG A 119 -24.16 6.93 -1.47
CA ARG A 119 -25.47 7.39 -1.01
C ARG A 119 -26.57 7.18 -2.06
N SER A 120 -26.28 7.39 -3.36
CA SER A 120 -27.26 7.16 -4.43
C SER A 120 -27.57 5.69 -4.66
N GLU A 121 -26.60 4.80 -4.41
CA GLU A 121 -26.74 3.34 -4.56
C GLU A 121 -27.24 2.65 -3.28
N GLY A 122 -27.45 3.40 -2.19
CA GLY A 122 -28.00 2.87 -0.94
C GLY A 122 -27.04 1.98 -0.14
N PHE A 123 -25.73 2.10 -0.39
CA PHE A 123 -24.73 1.42 0.44
C PHE A 123 -24.65 2.09 1.82
N PRO A 124 -24.51 1.31 2.91
CA PRO A 124 -24.25 1.87 4.22
C PRO A 124 -22.92 2.64 4.20
N LEU A 125 -22.89 3.78 4.90
CA LEU A 125 -21.69 4.54 5.21
C LEU A 125 -20.85 3.77 6.24
#